data_AF-A0A7C3CIE6-F1
#
_entry.id   AF-A0A7C3CIE6-F1
#
_cell.length_a   1.000
_cell.length_b   1.000
_cell.length_c   1.000
_cell.angle_alpha   90.00
_cell.angle_beta   90.00
_cell.angle_gamma   90.00
#
_symmetry.space_group_name_H-M   'P 1'
#
loop_
_entity.id
_entity.type
_entity.pdbx_description
1 polymer ?
#
loop_
_entity_poly.entity_id
_entity_poly.type
_entity_poly.pdbx_seq_one_letter_code
_entity_poly.pdbx_strand_id
1 'polypeptide(L)' 'MAETTVIKLQIPAGKANPAPPVGPALGQHGINI' A
#
# COMPACT_ATOMS: atom_id res chain seq x y z
N MET A 1 18.44 11.21 6.97
CA MET A 1 18.27 9.83 7.49
C MET A 1 17.00 9.31 6.85
N ALA A 2 17.08 8.26 6.02
CA ALA A 2 15.89 7.76 5.33
C ALA A 2 15.06 6.89 6.28
N GLU A 3 13.84 7.30 6.57
CA GLU A 3 12.88 6.51 7.36
C GLU A 3 12.12 5.56 6.42
N THR A 4 12.06 4.28 6.75
CA THR A 4 11.34 3.25 5.97
C THR A 4 10.07 2.86 6.70
N THR A 5 8.91 3.00 6.05
CA THR A 5 7.62 2.53 6.60
C THR A 5 7.29 1.14 6.07
N VAL A 6 7.03 0.18 6.96
CA VAL A 6 6.66 -1.19 6.61
C VAL A 6 5.18 -1.41 6.89
N ILE A 7 4.42 -1.82 5.87
CA ILE A 7 2.97 -2.01 5.94
C ILE A 7 2.65 -3.47 5.61
N LYS A 8 1.84 -4.12 6.45
CA LYS A 8 1.36 -5.48 6.20
C LYS A 8 -0.08 -5.44 5.72
N LEU A 9 -0.34 -5.97 4.53
CA LEU A 9 -1.67 -6.08 3.96
C LEU A 9 -1.95 -7.55 3.64
N GLN A 10 -3.15 -8.02 3.96
CA GLN A 10 -3.65 -9.31 3.52
C GLN A 10 -4.54 -9.09 2.30
N ILE A 11 -4.08 -9.53 1.13
CA ILE A 11 -4.84 -9.43 -0.12
C ILE A 11 -4.66 -10.71 -0.94
N PRO A 12 -5.68 -11.12 -1.72
CA PRO A 12 -5.54 -12.24 -2.64
C PRO A 12 -4.44 -11.98 -3.69
N ALA A 13 -3.83 -13.05 -4.19
CA ALA A 13 -2.83 -12.94 -5.25
C ALA A 13 -3.43 -12.26 -6.50
N GLY A 14 -2.67 -11.34 -7.11
CA GLY A 14 -3.09 -10.60 -8.31
C GLY A 14 -4.22 -9.60 -8.10
N LYS A 15 -4.58 -9.25 -6.85
CA LYS A 15 -5.66 -8.29 -6.53
C LYS A 15 -5.16 -6.99 -5.89
N ALA A 16 -3.88 -6.63 -6.05
CA ALA A 16 -3.38 -5.32 -5.65
C ALA A 16 -3.89 -4.26 -6.64
N ASN A 17 -4.77 -3.36 -6.18
CA ASN A 17 -5.33 -2.26 -6.96
C ASN A 17 -5.60 -1.03 -6.06
N PRO A 18 -5.93 0.15 -6.60
CA PRO A 18 -6.14 1.36 -5.80
C PRO A 18 -7.34 1.33 -4.84
N ALA A 19 -8.15 0.26 -4.81
CA ALA A 19 -9.25 0.16 -3.87
C ALA A 19 -8.77 -0.20 -2.45
N PRO A 20 -9.61 -0.04 -1.41
CA PRO A 20 -9.31 -0.56 -0.09
C PRO A 20 -9.00 -2.07 -0.12
N PRO A 21 -7.99 -2.55 0.63
CA PRO A 21 -7.19 -1.82 1.61
C PRO A 21 -5.91 -1.17 1.05
N VAL A 22 -5.54 -1.41 -0.22
CA VAL A 22 -4.20 -1.11 -0.76
C VAL A 22 -4.02 0.37 -1.09
N GLY A 23 -4.96 0.97 -1.84
CA GLY A 23 -4.84 2.39 -2.24
C GLY A 23 -4.76 3.35 -1.06
N PRO A 24 -5.65 3.25 -0.04
CA PRO A 24 -5.54 4.07 1.16
C PRO A 24 -4.21 3.87 1.91
N ALA A 25 -3.75 2.62 2.03
CA ALA A 25 -2.52 2.30 2.76
C ALA A 25 -1.24 2.81 2.09
N LEU A 26 -1.20 2.86 0.76
CA LEU A 26 -0.03 3.34 0.00
C LEU A 26 -0.11 4.83 -0.33
N GLY A 27 -1.31 5.34 -0.65
CA GLY A 27 -1.53 6.72 -1.01
C GLY A 27 -1.21 7.70 0.11
N GLN A 28 -1.43 7.32 1.37
CA GLN A 28 -1.02 8.12 2.53
C GLN A 28 0.50 8.35 2.62
N HIS A 29 1.30 7.50 1.96
CA HIS A 29 2.75 7.61 1.88
C HIS A 29 3.23 8.15 0.52
N GLY A 30 2.31 8.65 -0.33
CA GLY A 30 2.64 9.20 -1.64
C GLY A 30 3.16 8.16 -2.64
N ILE A 31 2.83 6.88 -2.45
CA ILE A 31 3.26 5.79 -3.33
C ILE A 31 2.22 5.63 -4.45
N ASN A 32 2.66 5.75 -5.71
CA ASN A 32 1.82 5.52 -6.88
C ASN A 32 1.67 4.02 -7.17
N ILE A 33 0.46 3.59 -7.53
CA ILE A 33 0.08 2.20 -7.82
C ILE A 33 -0.87 2.12 -9.02
#